data_AF-A0A292YUM9-F1
#
_entry.id   AF-A0A292YUM9-F1
#
_cell.length_a   1.000
_cell.length_b   1.000
_cell.length_c   1.000
_cell.angle_alpha   90.00
_cell.angle_beta   90.00
_cell.angle_gamma   90.00
#
_symmetry.space_group_name_H-M   'P 1'
#
loop_
_entity.id
_entity.type
_entity.pdbx_description
1 polymer ?
#
loop_
_entity_poly.entity_id
_entity_poly.type
_entity_poly.pdbx_seq_one_letter_code
_entity_poly.pdbx_strand_id
1 'polypeptide(L)'
;MTPEEVAAFVQDEEGGVLAHLDEHGDPTAGLVTSRGLGTGILLAAADGRPLPPDGTPVCVAYEREPSYSGVRAALVLGVLGGGRLEPERTISFDFAKIPAPTREDDH
;
A
#
# COMPACT_ATOMS: atom_id res chain seq x y z
N MET A 1 12.22 3.55 -1.03
CA MET A 1 12.68 2.21 -0.62
C MET A 1 13.18 1.46 -1.87
N THR A 2 14.09 0.49 -1.73
CA THR A 2 14.44 -0.43 -2.83
C THR A 2 13.28 -1.39 -3.11
N PRO A 3 13.23 -2.05 -4.27
CA PRO A 3 12.17 -3.04 -4.54
C PRO A 3 12.06 -4.14 -3.48
N GLU A 4 13.20 -4.62 -2.98
CA GLU A 4 13.27 -5.66 -1.93
C GLU A 4 12.73 -5.15 -0.58
N GLU A 5 13.07 -3.91 -0.21
CA GLU A 5 12.55 -3.28 1.01
C GLU A 5 11.05 -3.05 0.95
N VAL A 6 10.53 -2.70 -0.22
CA VAL A 6 9.08 -2.54 -0.46
C VAL A 6 8.37 -3.88 -0.34
N ALA A 7 8.90 -4.92 -0.98
CA ALA A 7 8.33 -6.25 -0.90
C ALA A 7 8.29 -6.73 0.56
N ALA A 8 9.42 -6.61 1.29
CA ALA A 8 9.48 -6.97 2.70
C ALA A 8 8.50 -6.15 3.55
N PHE A 9 8.42 -4.83 3.34
CA PHE A 9 7.48 -3.95 4.04
C PHE A 9 6.04 -4.38 3.84
N VAL A 10 5.59 -4.51 2.59
CA VAL A 10 4.19 -4.87 2.27
C VAL A 10 3.83 -6.29 2.76
N GLN A 11 4.78 -7.23 2.75
CA GLN A 11 4.54 -8.58 3.25
C GLN A 11 4.38 -8.65 4.78
N ASP A 12 4.96 -7.69 5.51
CA ASP A 12 4.92 -7.57 6.98
C ASP A 12 3.68 -6.80 7.47
N GLU A 13 3.03 -6.01 6.60
CA GLU A 13 1.84 -5.25 6.98
C GLU A 13 0.60 -6.15 7.11
N GLU A 14 -0.12 -5.99 8.23
CA GLU A 14 -1.32 -6.76 8.55
C GLU A 14 -2.61 -6.16 7.98
N GLY A 15 -2.55 -4.93 7.49
CA GLY A 15 -3.68 -4.27 6.84
C GLY A 15 -3.32 -3.01 6.08
N GLY A 16 -4.30 -2.50 5.34
CA GLY A 16 -4.17 -1.29 4.54
C GLY A 16 -5.53 -0.75 4.10
N VAL A 17 -5.48 0.28 3.26
CA VAL A 17 -6.66 0.85 2.61
C VAL A 17 -6.68 0.40 1.16
N LEU A 18 -7.69 -0.37 0.77
CA LEU A 18 -7.93 -0.73 -0.63
C LEU A 18 -8.85 0.32 -1.25
N ALA A 19 -8.42 0.88 -2.37
CA ALA A 19 -9.18 1.82 -3.18
C ALA A 19 -9.37 1.30 -4.61
N HIS A 20 -10.54 1.54 -5.16
CA HIS A 20 -10.88 1.22 -6.56
C HIS A 20 -11.97 2.17 -7.08
N LEU A 21 -12.21 2.12 -8.38
CA LEU A 21 -13.39 2.77 -8.96
C LEU A 21 -14.56 1.79 -8.96
N ASP A 22 -15.75 2.25 -8.60
CA ASP A 22 -16.97 1.46 -8.73
C ASP A 22 -17.48 1.40 -10.17
N GLU A 23 -18.66 0.81 -10.37
CA GLU A 23 -19.29 0.65 -11.69
C GLU A 23 -19.66 1.97 -12.37
N HIS A 24 -19.73 3.08 -11.62
CA HIS A 24 -19.99 4.42 -12.13
C HIS A 24 -18.69 5.21 -12.38
N GLY A 25 -17.55 4.65 -12.00
CA GLY A 25 -16.26 5.33 -12.06
C GLY A 25 -15.98 6.22 -10.86
N ASP A 26 -16.80 6.13 -9.80
CA ASP A 26 -16.61 6.89 -8.58
C ASP A 26 -15.57 6.21 -7.68
N PRO A 27 -14.68 6.97 -7.02
CA PRO A 27 -13.66 6.40 -6.15
C PRO A 27 -14.30 5.86 -4.86
N THR A 28 -13.96 4.62 -4.54
CA THR A 28 -14.36 3.95 -3.31
C THR A 28 -13.13 3.47 -2.57
N ALA A 29 -13.20 3.43 -1.24
CA ALA A 29 -12.14 2.93 -0.39
C ALA A 29 -12.69 2.21 0.84
N GLY A 30 -11.96 1.21 1.32
CA GLY A 30 -12.29 0.42 2.49
C GLY A 30 -11.06 -0.19 3.16
N LEU A 31 -11.22 -0.58 4.42
CA LEU A 31 -10.15 -1.23 5.17
C LEU A 31 -10.05 -2.70 4.79
N VAL A 32 -8.82 -3.17 4.59
CA VAL A 32 -8.50 -4.57 4.34
C VAL A 32 -7.45 -5.06 5.31
N THR A 33 -7.58 -6.31 5.75
CA THR A 33 -6.46 -7.06 6.31
C THR A 33 -5.62 -7.64 5.17
N SER A 34 -4.31 -7.67 5.34
CA SER A 34 -3.36 -8.20 4.38
C SER A 34 -2.52 -9.32 4.97
N ARG A 35 -2.14 -10.28 4.13
CA ARG A 35 -1.17 -11.31 4.47
C ARG A 35 -0.25 -11.58 3.29
N GLY A 36 1.05 -11.41 3.52
CA GLY A 36 2.08 -11.78 2.55
C GLY A 36 2.13 -13.29 2.29
N LEU A 37 2.20 -13.69 1.02
CA LEU A 37 2.33 -15.09 0.57
C LEU A 37 3.60 -15.36 -0.25
N GLY A 38 4.60 -14.47 -0.19
CA GLY A 38 5.86 -14.58 -0.93
C GLY A 38 5.75 -14.19 -2.42
N THR A 39 4.75 -14.68 -3.14
CA THR A 39 4.49 -14.33 -4.55
C THR A 39 3.31 -13.38 -4.76
N GLY A 40 2.68 -12.91 -3.68
CA GLY A 40 1.51 -12.04 -3.74
C GLY A 40 1.04 -11.62 -2.36
N ILE A 41 -0.09 -10.91 -2.32
CA ILE A 41 -0.70 -10.42 -1.08
C ILE A 41 -2.15 -10.89 -1.03
N LEU A 42 -2.49 -11.67 -0.02
CA LEU A 42 -3.88 -12.04 0.24
C LEU A 42 -4.57 -10.91 0.98
N LEU A 43 -5.76 -10.52 0.51
CA LEU A 43 -6.57 -9.48 1.11
C LEU A 43 -7.87 -10.08 1.64
N ALA A 44 -8.37 -9.52 2.73
CA ALA A 44 -9.72 -9.75 3.20
C ALA A 44 -10.31 -8.43 3.71
N ALA A 45 -11.61 -8.25 3.51
CA ALA A 45 -12.32 -7.08 4.00
C ALA A 45 -12.29 -7.00 5.54
N ALA A 46 -11.95 -5.83 6.07
CA ALA A 46 -11.92 -5.58 7.50
C ALA A 46 -13.15 -4.81 8.02
N ASP A 47 -13.86 -4.11 7.14
CA ASP A 47 -14.98 -3.21 7.47
C ASP A 47 -16.36 -3.74 7.06
N GLY A 48 -16.46 -5.03 6.74
CA GLY A 48 -17.71 -5.71 6.34
C GLY A 48 -18.18 -5.40 4.92
N ARG A 49 -17.47 -4.54 4.17
CA ARG A 49 -17.73 -4.34 2.74
C ARG A 49 -17.03 -5.44 1.94
N PRO A 50 -17.69 -6.06 0.95
CA PRO A 50 -17.03 -7.07 0.14
C PRO A 50 -15.86 -6.45 -0.64
N LEU A 51 -14.83 -7.26 -0.92
CA LEU A 51 -13.80 -6.89 -1.89
C LEU A 51 -14.44 -6.66 -3.27
N PRO A 52 -13.85 -5.82 -4.12
CA PRO A 52 -14.34 -5.65 -5.48
C PRO A 52 -14.27 -6.97 -6.27
N PRO A 53 -14.98 -7.07 -7.41
CA PRO A 53 -14.92 -8.25 -8.27
C PRO A 53 -13.49 -8.55 -8.76
N ASP A 54 -13.23 -9.82 -9.07
CA ASP A 54 -11.99 -10.21 -9.74
C ASP A 54 -11.81 -9.46 -11.07
N GLY A 55 -10.56 -9.14 -11.41
CA GLY A 55 -10.22 -8.31 -12.56
C GLY A 55 -10.29 -6.81 -12.31
N THR A 56 -10.79 -6.37 -11.14
CA THR A 56 -10.84 -4.94 -10.80
C THR A 56 -9.43 -4.40 -10.58
N PRO A 57 -9.05 -3.29 -11.25
CA PRO A 57 -7.85 -2.54 -10.91
C PRO A 57 -8.01 -1.89 -9.54
N VAL A 58 -7.02 -2.08 -8.67
CA VAL A 58 -7.04 -1.60 -7.29
C VAL A 58 -5.72 -0.91 -6.94
N CYS A 59 -5.78 -0.06 -5.93
CA CYS A 59 -4.61 0.48 -5.24
C CYS A 59 -4.73 0.15 -3.76
N VAL A 60 -3.71 -0.47 -3.18
CA VAL A 60 -3.67 -0.71 -1.73
C VAL A 60 -2.58 0.15 -1.11
N ALA A 61 -2.99 1.01 -0.18
CA ALA A 61 -2.10 1.85 0.61
C ALA A 61 -1.76 1.16 1.92
N TYR A 62 -0.46 1.04 2.17
CA TYR A 62 0.14 0.55 3.41
C TYR A 62 0.93 1.68 4.04
N GLU A 63 0.76 1.87 5.33
CA GLU A 63 1.45 2.91 6.09
C GLU A 63 1.84 2.37 7.46
N ARG A 64 3.09 2.65 7.85
CA ARG A 64 3.60 2.44 9.20
C ARG A 64 4.12 3.77 9.71
N GLU A 65 3.47 4.30 10.74
CA GLU A 65 3.86 5.53 11.41
C GLU A 65 4.34 5.22 12.85
N PRO A 66 5.62 4.81 13.03
CA PRO A 66 6.19 4.65 14.37
C PRO A 66 6.46 6.01 15.05
N SER A 67 6.56 7.09 14.25
CA SER A 67 6.69 8.50 14.67
C SER A 67 6.59 9.42 13.44
N TYR A 68 6.39 10.73 13.64
CA TYR A 68 6.32 11.74 12.57
C TYR A 68 7.52 11.71 11.59
N SER A 69 8.74 11.45 12.09
CA SER A 69 9.96 11.36 11.27
C SER A 69 10.27 9.94 10.78
N GLY A 70 9.44 8.95 11.11
CA GLY A 70 9.65 7.53 10.81
C GLY A 70 8.63 6.96 9.83
N VAL A 71 7.83 7.80 9.18
CA VAL A 71 6.76 7.37 8.25
C VAL A 71 7.36 6.56 7.10
N ARG A 72 6.85 5.34 6.95
CA ARG A 72 7.09 4.48 5.79
C ARG A 72 5.76 4.12 5.16
N ALA A 73 5.66 4.27 3.84
CA ALA A 73 4.44 3.99 3.13
C ALA A 73 4.71 3.34 1.77
N ALA A 74 3.76 2.51 1.33
CA ALA A 74 3.76 1.91 0.02
C ALA A 74 2.35 1.93 -0.57
N LEU A 75 2.25 2.30 -1.85
CA LEU A 75 1.05 2.22 -2.67
C LEU A 75 1.27 1.11 -3.70
N VAL A 76 0.53 0.02 -3.56
CA VAL A 76 0.62 -1.13 -4.47
C VAL A 76 -0.55 -1.06 -5.44
N LEU A 77 -0.25 -0.78 -6.71
CA LEU A 77 -1.22 -0.84 -7.79
C LEU A 77 -1.19 -2.22 -8.42
N GLY A 78 -2.36 -2.76 -8.71
CA GLY A 78 -2.47 -4.05 -9.36
C GLY A 78 -3.91 -4.45 -9.64
N VAL A 79 -4.12 -5.74 -9.87
CA VAL A 79 -5.43 -6.32 -10.16
C VAL A 79 -5.79 -7.33 -9.09
N LEU A 80 -7.05 -7.33 -8.66
CA LEU A 80 -7.56 -8.33 -7.73
C LEU A 80 -7.94 -9.62 -8.45
N GLY A 81 -7.55 -10.78 -7.90
CA GLY A 81 -7.98 -12.09 -8.39
C GLY A 81 -8.03 -13.13 -7.26
N GLY A 82 -9.19 -13.75 -7.03
CA GLY A 82 -9.37 -14.74 -5.97
C GLY A 82 -9.03 -14.21 -4.57
N GLY A 83 -9.30 -12.92 -4.32
CA GLY A 83 -8.92 -12.24 -3.07
C GLY A 83 -7.43 -11.93 -2.93
N ARG A 84 -6.62 -12.16 -3.98
CA ARG A 84 -5.20 -11.81 -4.01
C ARG A 84 -4.98 -10.57 -4.84
N LEU A 85 -4.10 -9.69 -4.36
CA LEU A 85 -3.56 -8.60 -5.17
C LEU A 85 -2.34 -9.11 -5.93
N GLU A 86 -2.41 -9.04 -7.25
CA GLU A 86 -1.29 -9.25 -8.16
C GLU A 86 -0.65 -7.89 -8.48
N PRO A 87 0.54 -7.57 -7.91
CA PRO A 87 1.14 -6.24 -8.04
C PRO A 87 1.67 -5.98 -9.45
N GLU A 88 1.33 -4.82 -10.01
CA GLU A 88 1.86 -4.34 -11.29
C GLU A 88 2.91 -3.24 -11.10
N ARG A 89 2.66 -2.35 -10.15
CA ARG A 89 3.54 -1.22 -9.84
C ARG A 89 3.46 -0.91 -8.36
N THR A 90 4.57 -0.47 -7.79
CA THR A 90 4.59 0.06 -6.43
C THR A 90 5.22 1.45 -6.41
N ILE A 91 4.60 2.37 -5.67
CA ILE A 91 5.16 3.66 -5.29
C ILE A 91 5.49 3.55 -3.80
N SER A 92 6.66 4.00 -3.38
CA SER A 92 7.10 3.84 -2.00
C SER A 92 7.76 5.08 -1.46
N PHE A 93 7.61 5.28 -0.16
CA PHE A 93 8.12 6.42 0.57
C PHE A 93 8.72 5.97 1.90
N ASP A 94 9.85 6.57 2.28
CA ASP A 94 10.51 6.34 3.55
C ASP A 94 11.15 7.65 4.01
N PHE A 95 10.56 8.28 5.03
CA PHE A 95 10.96 9.59 5.52
C PHE A 95 12.41 9.59 6.04
N ALA A 96 12.87 8.46 6.59
CA ALA A 96 14.23 8.33 7.13
C ALA A 96 15.31 8.37 6.03
N LYS A 97 14.93 8.21 4.77
CA LYS A 97 15.83 8.27 3.61
C LYS A 97 15.83 9.64 2.92
N ILE A 98 15.00 10.57 3.36
CA ILE A 98 15.03 11.95 2.86
C ILE A 98 16.20 12.66 3.53
N PRO A 99 17.13 13.25 2.76
CA PRO A 99 18.20 14.04 3.33
C PRO A 99 17.62 15.17 4.19
N ALA A 100 18.17 15.36 5.40
CA ALA A 100 17.86 16.55 6.16
C ALA A 100 18.26 17.78 5.33
N PRO A 101 17.48 18.88 5.35
CA PRO A 101 17.88 20.10 4.68
C PRO A 101 19.25 20.51 5.21
N THR A 102 20.22 20.69 4.30
CA THR A 102 21.48 21.34 4.64
C THR A 102 21.13 22.73 5.14
N ARG A 103 21.49 23.02 6.40
CA ARG A 103 21.45 24.38 6.92
C ARG A 103 22.28 25.23 5.95
N GLU A 104 21.65 26.16 5.25
CA GLU A 104 22.41 27.24 4.62
C GLU A 104 23.04 28.00 5.79
N ASP A 105 24.37 27.97 5.87
CA ASP A 105 25.09 28.81 6.82
C ASP A 105 24.72 30.26 6.51
N ASP A 106 24.09 30.93 7.47
CA ASP A 106 23.76 32.37 7.41
C ASP A 106 25.06 33.14 7.13
N HIS A 107 25.22 33.61 5.88
CA HIS A 107 26.29 34.52 5.45
C HIS A 107 25.89 35.97 5.64
#